data_AF-A0AAU9X066-F1
#
_entry.id   AF-A0AAU9X066-F1
#
_cell.length_a   1.000
_cell.length_b   1.000
_cell.length_c   1.000
_cell.angle_alpha   90.00
_cell.angle_beta   90.00
_cell.angle_gamma   90.00
#
_symmetry.space_group_name_H-M   'P 1'
#
loop_
_entity.id
_entity.type
_entity.pdbx_description
1 polymer ?
#
loop_
_entity_poly.entity_id
_entity_poly.type
_entity_poly.pdbx_seq_one_letter_code
_entity_poly.pdbx_strand_id
1 'polypeptide(L)'
;MVYCFGCRRYPTFANRQIFLYIGCGSGGRYCRDSLVHHNTSKEHYCCSLQFEKDYSNPQYMEPIKAAVQRNVLQISEKFFSALQCLLNTSFFVAHEELALRRFASLCELQKKNGVQFGDQYKNDKGCKTFISHIAQVEKRAIRSSTVSDSRFISIIIRWIY
;
A
#
# COMPACT_ATOMS: atom_id res chain seq x y z
N MET A 1 -32.07 -19.30 8.58
CA MET A 1 -31.59 -19.72 7.23
C MET A 1 -30.53 -20.79 7.43
N VAL A 2 -30.62 -21.91 6.72
CA VAL A 2 -29.61 -22.98 6.79
C VAL A 2 -28.70 -22.88 5.57
N TYR A 3 -27.39 -22.84 5.81
CA TYR A 3 -26.35 -22.87 4.79
C TYR A 3 -25.14 -23.64 5.33
N CYS A 4 -24.33 -24.18 4.42
CA CYS A 4 -23.08 -24.82 4.76
C CYS A 4 -22.00 -23.76 5.00
N PHE A 5 -21.50 -23.68 6.22
CA PHE A 5 -20.46 -22.74 6.62
C PHE A 5 -19.18 -22.93 5.79
N GLY A 6 -18.69 -24.17 5.66
CA GLY A 6 -17.47 -24.48 4.92
C GLY A 6 -17.54 -24.06 3.45
N CYS A 7 -18.65 -24.37 2.77
CA CYS A 7 -18.82 -24.00 1.37
C CYS A 7 -18.95 -22.49 1.15
N ARG A 8 -19.55 -21.74 2.07
CA ARG A 8 -19.57 -20.27 1.99
C ARG A 8 -18.20 -19.64 2.26
N ARG A 9 -17.41 -20.24 3.15
CA ARG A 9 -16.07 -19.72 3.46
C ARG A 9 -15.06 -19.97 2.35
N TYR A 10 -15.24 -21.03 1.56
CA TYR A 10 -14.34 -21.41 0.47
C TYR A 10 -15.07 -21.44 -0.90
N PRO A 11 -15.49 -20.28 -1.44
CA PRO A 11 -16.33 -20.18 -2.63
C PRO A 11 -15.60 -20.56 -3.94
N THR A 12 -14.28 -20.76 -3.90
CA THR A 12 -13.48 -21.24 -5.03
C THR A 12 -13.66 -22.73 -5.28
N PHE A 13 -13.93 -23.51 -4.22
CA PHE A 13 -14.11 -24.96 -4.30
C PHE A 13 -15.58 -25.38 -4.22
N ALA A 14 -16.44 -24.50 -3.72
CA ALA A 14 -17.85 -24.78 -3.51
C ALA A 14 -18.68 -24.73 -4.80
N ASN A 15 -19.70 -25.60 -4.89
CA ASN A 15 -20.76 -25.46 -5.87
C ASN A 15 -21.73 -24.35 -5.45
N ARG A 16 -21.68 -23.22 -6.17
CA ARG A 16 -22.45 -22.00 -5.85
C ARG A 16 -23.93 -22.09 -6.21
N GLN A 17 -24.35 -23.12 -6.94
CA GLN A 17 -25.73 -23.29 -7.39
C GLN A 17 -26.59 -24.07 -6.38
N ILE A 18 -25.96 -24.77 -5.42
CA ILE A 18 -26.68 -25.57 -4.43
C ILE A 18 -27.34 -24.66 -3.39
N PHE A 19 -28.55 -25.02 -2.98
CA PHE A 19 -29.33 -24.32 -1.94
C PHE A 19 -28.58 -24.10 -0.63
N LEU A 20 -27.68 -25.01 -0.26
CA LEU A 20 -26.83 -24.93 0.94
C LEU A 20 -25.71 -23.88 0.81
N TYR A 21 -25.41 -23.38 -0.39
CA TYR A 21 -24.50 -22.25 -0.61
C TYR A 21 -25.27 -20.92 -0.66
N ILE A 22 -26.31 -20.87 -1.50
CA ILE A 22 -27.12 -19.67 -1.74
C ILE A 22 -27.90 -19.28 -0.47
N GLY A 23 -28.38 -20.27 0.27
CA GLY A 23 -29.27 -20.12 1.42
C GLY A 23 -30.73 -20.21 0.98
N CYS A 24 -31.47 -21.14 1.57
CA CYS A 24 -32.92 -21.18 1.40
C CYS A 24 -33.57 -20.08 2.24
N GLY A 25 -34.50 -19.32 1.63
CA GLY A 25 -35.34 -18.34 2.32
C GLY A 25 -36.16 -18.93 3.47
N SER A 26 -36.94 -18.07 4.13
CA SER A 26 -37.60 -18.29 5.43
C SER A 26 -38.50 -19.53 5.57
N GLY A 27 -38.76 -20.28 4.50
CA GLY A 27 -39.59 -21.50 4.47
C GLY A 27 -38.87 -22.84 4.65
N GLY A 28 -37.53 -22.85 4.80
CA GLY A 28 -36.78 -23.91 5.50
C GLY A 28 -37.07 -25.40 5.24
N ARG A 29 -37.49 -25.81 4.03
CA ARG A 29 -37.65 -27.24 3.70
C ARG A 29 -36.40 -27.78 3.01
N TYR A 30 -35.48 -28.35 3.78
CA TYR A 30 -34.37 -29.14 3.24
C TYR A 30 -34.79 -30.60 3.14
N CYS A 31 -34.54 -31.22 1.98
CA CYS A 31 -34.63 -32.67 1.88
C CYS A 31 -33.41 -33.29 2.55
N ARG A 32 -33.62 -34.34 3.35
CA ARG A 32 -32.54 -35.12 3.96
C ARG A 32 -31.58 -35.63 2.90
N ASP A 33 -32.09 -36.04 1.74
CA ASP A 33 -31.26 -36.54 0.64
C ASP A 33 -30.36 -35.45 0.06
N SER A 34 -30.83 -34.20 0.02
CA SER A 34 -30.01 -33.05 -0.40
C SER A 34 -28.86 -32.77 0.57
N LEU A 35 -29.08 -32.96 1.89
CA LEU A 35 -28.04 -32.83 2.89
C LEU A 35 -26.99 -33.95 2.76
N VAL A 36 -27.45 -35.19 2.58
CA VAL A 36 -26.55 -36.35 2.40
C VAL A 36 -25.74 -36.21 1.12
N HIS A 37 -26.38 -35.81 0.01
CA HIS A 37 -25.71 -35.60 -1.26
C HIS A 37 -24.69 -34.44 -1.19
N HIS A 38 -25.03 -33.35 -0.50
CA HIS A 38 -24.08 -32.28 -0.27
C HIS A 38 -22.88 -32.72 0.58
N ASN A 39 -23.12 -33.42 1.68
CA ASN A 39 -22.06 -33.85 2.60
C ASN A 39 -21.07 -34.83 1.93
N THR A 40 -21.55 -35.58 0.93
CA THR A 40 -20.73 -36.52 0.15
C THR A 40 -20.17 -35.91 -1.16
N SER A 41 -20.57 -34.68 -1.49
CA SER A 41 -20.11 -34.02 -2.72
C SER A 41 -18.61 -33.72 -2.69
N LYS A 42 -17.97 -33.84 -3.85
CA LYS A 42 -16.53 -33.57 -4.02
C LYS A 42 -16.20 -32.12 -3.68
N GLU A 43 -17.08 -31.19 -4.05
CA GLU A 43 -16.95 -29.76 -3.80
C GLU A 43 -16.96 -29.46 -2.30
N HIS A 44 -17.88 -30.08 -1.55
CA HIS A 44 -17.91 -29.95 -0.10
C HIS A 44 -16.66 -30.54 0.54
N TYR A 45 -16.22 -31.71 0.10
CA TYR A 45 -14.98 -32.34 0.58
C TYR A 45 -13.76 -31.45 0.35
N CYS A 46 -13.62 -30.82 -0.82
CA CYS A 46 -12.55 -29.86 -1.09
C CYS A 46 -12.60 -28.62 -0.18
N CYS A 47 -13.80 -28.10 0.12
CA CYS A 47 -13.96 -27.02 1.10
C CYS A 47 -13.53 -27.46 2.51
N SER A 48 -13.87 -28.68 2.93
CA SER A 48 -13.49 -29.23 4.24
C SER A 48 -11.98 -29.43 4.36
N LEU A 49 -11.33 -29.95 3.32
CA LEU A 49 -9.86 -30.04 3.27
C LEU A 49 -9.18 -28.67 3.38
N GLN A 50 -9.73 -27.64 2.74
CA GLN A 50 -9.18 -26.29 2.85
C GLN A 50 -9.41 -25.71 4.25
N PHE A 51 -10.56 -25.98 4.86
CA PHE A 51 -10.84 -25.58 6.23
C PHE A 51 -9.85 -26.20 7.23
N GLU A 52 -9.55 -27.50 7.08
CA GLU A 52 -8.56 -28.18 7.90
C GLU A 52 -7.16 -27.56 7.75
N LYS A 53 -6.73 -27.26 6.51
CA LYS A 53 -5.45 -26.58 6.26
C LYS A 53 -5.37 -25.22 6.96
N ASP A 54 -6.41 -24.41 6.85
CA ASP A 54 -6.47 -23.09 7.48
C ASP A 54 -6.55 -23.20 9.02
N TYR A 55 -7.23 -24.22 9.55
CA TYR A 55 -7.34 -24.48 10.98
C TYR A 55 -6.00 -24.95 11.58
N SER A 56 -5.30 -25.85 10.89
CA SER A 56 -3.99 -26.36 11.31
C SER A 56 -2.90 -25.29 11.23
N ASN A 57 -3.00 -24.36 10.28
CA ASN A 57 -2.04 -23.27 10.13
C ASN A 57 -2.73 -21.99 9.62
N PRO A 58 -3.23 -21.12 10.53
CA PRO A 58 -3.93 -19.88 10.17
C PRO A 58 -3.05 -18.86 9.44
N GLN A 59 -1.72 -19.00 9.53
CA GLN A 59 -0.75 -18.16 8.82
C GLN A 59 -0.28 -18.80 7.50
N TYR A 60 -0.81 -19.97 7.14
CA TYR A 60 -0.46 -20.60 5.88
C TYR A 60 -0.95 -19.73 4.73
N MET A 61 0.00 -19.32 3.92
CA MET A 61 -0.22 -18.60 2.69
C MET A 61 0.45 -19.39 1.58
N GLU A 62 -0.25 -19.60 0.47
CA GLU A 62 0.31 -20.34 -0.66
C GLU A 62 1.66 -19.73 -1.08
N PRO A 63 2.70 -20.55 -1.34
CA PRO A 63 4.06 -20.05 -1.58
C PRO A 63 4.15 -18.96 -2.65
N ILE A 64 3.36 -19.09 -3.72
CA ILE A 64 3.29 -18.10 -4.80
C ILE A 64 2.68 -16.79 -4.30
N LYS A 65 1.55 -16.84 -3.58
CA LYS A 65 0.93 -15.63 -3.03
C LYS A 65 1.87 -14.95 -2.03
N ALA A 66 2.53 -15.72 -1.16
CA ALA A 66 3.49 -15.21 -0.18
C ALA A 66 4.70 -14.55 -0.86
N ALA A 67 5.20 -15.14 -1.95
CA ALA A 67 6.26 -14.55 -2.75
C ALA A 67 5.80 -13.25 -3.42
N VAL A 68 4.59 -13.22 -3.99
CA VAL A 68 4.01 -12.00 -4.60
C VAL A 68 3.89 -10.89 -3.56
N GLN A 69 3.31 -11.16 -2.38
CA GLN A 69 3.17 -10.15 -1.33
C GLN A 69 4.52 -9.60 -0.87
N ARG A 70 5.51 -10.48 -0.63
CA ARG A 70 6.88 -10.05 -0.29
C ARG A 70 7.50 -9.17 -1.36
N ASN A 71 7.37 -9.53 -2.63
CA ASN A 71 7.89 -8.72 -3.74
C ASN A 71 7.20 -7.35 -3.82
N VAL A 72 5.88 -7.29 -3.65
CA VAL A 72 5.14 -6.01 -3.63
C VAL A 72 5.65 -5.10 -2.52
N LEU A 73 5.87 -5.64 -1.32
CA LEU A 73 6.44 -4.88 -0.20
C LEU A 73 7.86 -4.40 -0.50
N GLN A 74 8.72 -5.25 -1.05
CA GLN A 74 10.09 -4.87 -1.42
C GLN A 74 10.15 -3.81 -2.53
N ILE A 75 9.24 -3.89 -3.52
CA ILE A 75 9.11 -2.86 -4.56
C ILE A 75 8.72 -1.53 -3.93
N SER A 76 7.77 -1.54 -2.99
CA SER A 76 7.35 -0.33 -2.29
C SER A 76 8.51 0.29 -1.51
N GLU A 77 9.29 -0.52 -0.78
CA GLU A 77 10.42 -0.06 0.01
C GLU A 77 11.52 0.56 -0.85
N LYS A 78 11.89 -0.10 -1.96
CA LYS A 78 12.87 0.44 -2.93
C LYS A 78 12.39 1.76 -3.53
N PHE A 79 11.10 1.86 -3.85
CA PHE A 79 10.51 3.08 -4.39
C PHE A 79 10.55 4.22 -3.36
N PHE A 80 10.17 3.96 -2.12
CA PHE A 80 10.23 4.95 -1.03
C PHE A 80 11.66 5.42 -0.76
N SER A 81 12.63 4.49 -0.74
CA SER A 81 14.06 4.82 -0.57
C SER A 81 14.57 5.74 -1.69
N ALA A 82 14.26 5.42 -2.95
CA ALA A 82 14.64 6.26 -4.09
C ALA A 82 14.00 7.67 -4.01
N LEU A 83 12.72 7.75 -3.61
CA LEU A 83 12.02 9.01 -3.44
C LEU A 83 12.62 9.86 -2.31
N GLN A 84 13.00 9.23 -1.20
CA GLN A 84 13.65 9.89 -0.07
C GLN A 84 14.99 10.50 -0.50
N CYS A 85 15.79 9.79 -1.29
CA CYS A 85 17.03 10.35 -1.83
C CYS A 85 16.76 11.58 -2.72
N LEU A 86 15.79 11.50 -3.65
CA LEU A 86 15.42 12.64 -4.50
C LEU A 86 14.94 13.85 -3.68
N LEU A 87 14.17 13.59 -2.62
CA LEU A 87 13.70 14.62 -1.70
C LEU A 87 14.85 15.28 -0.94
N ASN A 88 15.79 14.50 -0.41
CA ASN A 88 16.99 15.01 0.26
C ASN A 88 17.87 15.83 -0.67
N THR A 89 18.06 15.39 -1.91
CA THR A 89 18.82 16.15 -2.92
C THR A 89 18.12 17.45 -3.28
N SER A 90 16.79 17.45 -3.35
CA SER A 90 16.00 18.66 -3.60
C SER A 90 16.07 19.63 -2.41
N PHE A 91 16.04 19.10 -1.19
CA PHE A 91 16.27 19.87 0.03
C PHE A 91 17.65 20.53 0.00
N PHE A 92 18.71 19.78 -0.33
CA PHE A 92 20.07 20.32 -0.45
C PHE A 92 20.16 21.44 -1.48
N VAL A 93 19.53 21.27 -2.66
CA VAL A 93 19.47 22.34 -3.68
C VAL A 93 18.80 23.60 -3.14
N ALA A 94 17.70 23.47 -2.39
CA ALA A 94 17.03 24.62 -1.81
C ALA A 94 17.80 25.26 -0.65
N HIS A 95 18.39 24.44 0.23
CA HIS A 95 19.12 24.87 1.42
C HIS A 95 20.39 25.65 1.05
N GLU A 96 21.11 25.19 0.03
CA GLU A 96 22.32 25.84 -0.48
C GLU A 96 22.03 26.90 -1.57
N GLU A 97 20.75 27.26 -1.77
CA GLU A 97 20.29 28.25 -2.76
C GLU A 97 20.82 27.99 -4.19
N LEU A 98 20.98 26.72 -4.56
CA LEU A 98 21.51 26.34 -5.87
C LEU A 98 20.45 26.50 -6.96
N ALA A 99 20.91 26.80 -8.18
CA ALA A 99 20.02 26.81 -9.35
C ALA A 99 19.40 25.41 -9.58
N LEU A 100 18.09 25.35 -9.81
CA LEU A 100 17.34 24.09 -9.98
C LEU A 100 17.95 23.15 -11.03
N ARG A 101 18.53 23.69 -12.11
CA ARG A 101 19.26 22.94 -13.14
C ARG A 101 20.40 22.07 -12.60
N ARG A 102 20.94 22.37 -11.42
CA ARG A 102 21.98 21.58 -10.75
C ARG A 102 21.43 20.26 -10.20
N PHE A 103 20.13 20.16 -9.98
CA PHE A 103 19.49 18.96 -9.43
C PHE A 103 19.79 17.72 -10.27
N ALA A 104 19.62 17.78 -11.59
CA ALA A 104 19.90 16.65 -12.48
C ALA A 104 21.36 16.19 -12.38
N SER A 105 22.31 17.13 -12.36
CA SER A 105 23.74 16.80 -12.21
C SER A 105 24.07 16.18 -10.85
N LEU A 106 23.38 16.59 -9.78
CA LEU A 106 23.55 16.00 -8.45
C LEU A 106 22.97 14.58 -8.38
N CYS A 107 21.81 14.34 -9.01
CA CYS A 107 21.25 12.99 -9.11
C CYS A 107 22.19 12.05 -9.89
N GLU A 108 22.80 12.51 -10.98
CA GLU A 108 23.79 11.72 -11.73
C GLU A 108 25.05 11.44 -10.91
N LEU A 109 25.52 12.40 -10.12
CA LEU A 109 26.63 12.18 -9.19
C LEU A 109 26.29 11.11 -8.14
N GLN A 110 25.11 11.20 -7.53
CA GLN A 110 24.68 10.20 -6.55
C GLN A 110 24.52 8.81 -7.19
N LYS A 111 24.13 8.74 -8.46
CA LYS A 111 24.01 7.48 -9.20
C LYS A 111 25.37 6.84 -9.37
N LYS A 112 26.40 7.63 -9.68
CA LYS A 112 27.81 7.18 -9.73
C LYS A 112 28.32 6.70 -8.36
N ASN A 113 27.81 7.28 -7.28
CA ASN A 113 28.13 6.86 -5.91
C ASN A 113 27.35 5.62 -5.45
N GLY A 114 26.59 4.96 -6.33
CA GLY A 114 25.88 3.71 -6.05
C GLY A 114 24.44 3.89 -5.57
N VAL A 115 23.90 5.10 -5.54
CA VAL A 115 22.49 5.33 -5.20
C VAL A 115 21.60 4.93 -6.39
N GLN A 116 20.63 4.05 -6.14
CA GLN A 116 19.71 3.57 -7.15
C GLN A 116 18.48 4.48 -7.22
N PHE A 117 18.29 5.13 -8.37
CA PHE A 117 17.11 5.93 -8.67
C PHE A 117 16.36 5.33 -9.85
N GLY A 118 15.02 5.44 -9.83
CA GLY A 118 14.26 5.39 -11.08
C GLY A 118 14.57 6.62 -11.95
N ASP A 119 14.27 6.58 -13.24
CA ASP A 119 14.53 7.71 -14.16
C ASP A 119 13.50 8.84 -14.06
N GLN A 120 12.46 8.64 -13.25
CA GLN A 120 11.43 9.63 -13.01
C GLN A 120 11.93 10.75 -12.09
N TYR A 121 11.39 11.95 -12.29
CA TYR A 121 11.58 13.13 -11.43
C TYR A 121 12.99 13.75 -11.38
N LYS A 122 13.98 13.25 -12.15
CA LYS A 122 15.35 13.81 -12.27
C LYS A 122 15.41 15.06 -13.16
N ASN A 123 14.59 16.06 -12.88
CA ASN A 123 14.55 17.31 -13.65
C ASN A 123 14.12 18.49 -12.78
N ASP A 124 14.25 19.70 -13.32
CA ASP A 124 13.93 20.95 -12.64
C ASP A 124 12.48 21.00 -12.16
N LYS A 125 11.55 20.43 -12.94
CA LYS A 125 10.13 20.34 -12.57
C LYS A 125 9.93 19.43 -11.34
N GLY A 126 10.57 18.27 -11.32
CA GLY A 126 10.57 17.35 -10.19
C GLY A 126 11.17 17.98 -8.94
N CYS A 127 12.34 18.61 -9.07
CA CYS A 127 12.98 19.34 -7.99
C CYS A 127 12.07 20.41 -7.39
N LYS A 128 11.44 21.23 -8.25
CA LYS A 128 10.48 22.26 -7.82
C LYS A 128 9.28 21.66 -7.07
N THR A 129 8.75 20.53 -7.54
CA THR A 129 7.66 19.82 -6.85
C THR A 129 8.09 19.36 -5.46
N PHE A 130 9.26 18.76 -5.31
CA PHE A 130 9.78 18.34 -4.00
C PHE A 130 9.96 19.53 -3.06
N ILE A 131 10.63 20.60 -3.52
CA ILE A 131 10.84 21.82 -2.72
C ILE A 131 9.49 22.42 -2.30
N SER A 132 8.49 22.44 -3.18
CA SER A 132 7.15 22.94 -2.85
C SER A 132 6.49 22.12 -1.74
N HIS A 133 6.61 20.79 -1.77
CA HIS A 133 6.06 19.93 -0.73
C HIS A 133 6.79 20.10 0.60
N ILE A 134 8.12 20.18 0.58
CA ILE A 134 8.94 20.47 1.77
C ILE A 134 8.48 21.80 2.38
N ALA A 135 8.44 22.87 1.58
CA ALA A 135 8.01 24.18 2.05
C ALA A 135 6.58 24.18 2.61
N GLN A 136 5.67 23.38 2.05
CA GLN A 136 4.30 23.27 2.57
C GLN A 136 4.25 22.62 3.94
N VAL A 137 5.04 21.56 4.18
CA VAL A 137 5.13 20.87 5.47
C VAL A 137 5.74 21.81 6.52
N GLU A 138 6.86 22.44 6.21
CA GLU A 138 7.54 23.40 7.10
C GLU A 138 6.64 24.59 7.45
N LYS A 139 5.96 25.18 6.46
CA LYS A 139 5.01 26.27 6.70
C LYS A 139 3.87 25.85 7.63
N ARG A 140 3.37 24.62 7.50
CA ARG A 140 2.31 24.11 8.37
C ARG A 140 2.82 23.97 9.81
N ALA A 141 4.03 23.42 9.99
CA ALA A 141 4.66 23.27 11.30
C ALA A 141 4.88 24.63 11.98
N ILE A 142 5.51 25.58 11.29
CA ILE A 142 5.76 26.95 11.79
C ILE A 142 4.45 27.67 12.11
N ARG A 143 3.42 27.51 11.28
CA ARG A 143 2.10 28.11 11.52
C ARG A 143 1.46 27.58 12.80
N SER A 144 1.57 26.28 13.08
CA SER A 144 0.92 25.64 14.22
C SER A 144 1.66 25.79 15.55
N SER A 145 2.97 26.04 15.54
CA SER A 145 3.77 26.11 16.79
C SER A 145 4.27 27.52 17.07
N THR A 146 4.74 28.24 16.05
CA THR A 146 5.38 29.54 16.24
C THR A 146 4.39 30.66 16.03
N VAL A 147 3.67 30.68 14.91
CA VAL A 147 2.83 31.83 14.54
C VAL A 147 1.57 31.92 15.41
N SER A 148 0.91 30.80 15.71
CA SER A 148 -0.29 30.79 16.55
C SER A 148 -0.02 31.18 18.00
N ASP A 149 1.15 30.82 18.51
CA ASP A 149 1.45 30.92 19.94
C ASP A 149 2.26 32.20 20.25
N SER A 150 2.76 32.88 19.22
CA SER A 150 3.53 34.12 19.36
C SER A 150 2.64 35.33 19.56
N ARG A 151 2.93 36.12 20.61
CA ARG A 151 2.27 37.40 20.87
C ARG A 151 2.75 38.54 19.95
N PHE A 152 3.97 38.42 19.43
CA PHE A 152 4.59 39.43 18.59
C PHE A 152 5.42 38.75 17.50
N ILE A 153 5.34 39.28 16.27
CA ILE A 153 6.10 38.80 15.10
C ILE A 153 6.73 40.02 14.44
N SER A 154 8.03 39.97 14.16
CA SER A 154 8.75 40.97 13.37
C SER A 154 9.16 40.39 12.03
N ILE A 155 9.14 41.23 10.98
CA ILE A 155 9.48 40.84 9.61
C ILE A 155 10.62 41.73 9.15
N ILE A 156 11.72 41.13 8.72
CA ILE A 156 12.85 41.83 8.12
C ILE A 156 12.73 41.70 6.59
N ILE A 157 12.65 42.84 5.92
CA ILE A 157 12.63 42.90 4.45
C ILE A 157 14.03 43.29 3.99
N ARG A 158 14.68 42.41 3.23
CA ARG A 158 15.99 42.67 2.61
C ARG A 158 15.79 42.97 1.12
N TRP A 159 16.14 44.18 0.71
CA TRP A 159 16.17 44.55 -0.71
C TRP A 159 17.45 44.01 -1.34
N ILE A 160 17.31 43.22 -2.41
CA ILE A 160 18.43 42.76 -3.23
C ILE A 160 18.45 43.70 -4.44
N TYR A 161 19.46 44.56 -4.51
CA TYR A 161 19.76 45.45 -5.64
C TYR A 161 20.54 44.70 -6.73
#